data_AF-A0A3D8HY92-F1
#
_entry.id   AF-A0A3D8HY92-F1
#
_cell.length_a   1.000
_cell.length_b   1.000
_cell.length_c   1.000
_cell.angle_alpha   90.00
_cell.angle_beta   90.00
_cell.angle_gamma   90.00
#
_symmetry.space_group_name_H-M   'P 1'
#
loop_
_entity.id
_entity.type
_entity.pdbx_description
1 polymer ?
#
loop_
_entity_poly.entity_id
_entity_poly.type
_entity_poly.pdbx_seq_one_letter_code
_entity_poly.pdbx_strand_id
1 'polypeptide(L)'
;MKRLFFLYFFCILFANGNENPSNVIDCNIIFEQRKSELINQLREIEEQKRLMTTLYNQQQAQNDKKLQELELKEQKVESLLKEVKDKEQEIRDLIKQNEEILANIQNVNSEKISQTYSQMRDSKAAPIIENMPLKDAAELLYSMQAKDMGKILSKMTPQRAAKLTEMLRLGPPFEDLE
;
A
#
# COMPACT_ATOMS: atom_id res chain seq x y z
N MET A 1 -2.04 -124.10 -12.92
CA MET A 1 -0.93 -123.12 -12.78
C MET A 1 -0.99 -121.93 -13.75
N LYS A 2 -2.15 -121.54 -14.33
CA LYS A 2 -2.27 -120.33 -15.17
C LYS A 2 -2.94 -119.14 -14.44
N ARG A 3 -3.69 -119.39 -13.36
CA ARG A 3 -4.36 -118.34 -12.55
C ARG A 3 -3.45 -117.66 -11.52
N LEU A 4 -2.40 -118.34 -11.02
CA LEU A 4 -1.39 -117.72 -10.15
C LEU A 4 -0.43 -116.79 -10.93
N PHE A 5 -0.15 -117.12 -12.20
CA PHE A 5 0.74 -116.30 -13.04
C PHE A 5 0.08 -114.96 -13.43
N PHE A 6 -1.25 -114.95 -13.57
CA PHE A 6 -2.02 -113.75 -13.87
C PHE A 6 -2.10 -112.77 -12.69
N LEU A 7 -2.14 -113.28 -11.46
CA LEU A 7 -2.04 -112.48 -10.22
C LEU A 7 -0.64 -111.89 -10.03
N TYR A 8 0.41 -112.64 -10.39
CA TYR A 8 1.79 -112.14 -10.33
C TYR A 8 2.07 -111.07 -11.39
N PHE A 9 1.51 -111.20 -12.60
CA PHE A 9 1.64 -110.20 -13.66
C PHE A 9 0.86 -108.90 -13.35
N PHE A 10 -0.28 -108.99 -12.66
CA PHE A 10 -1.07 -107.83 -12.26
C PHE A 10 -0.40 -107.00 -11.13
N CYS A 11 0.39 -107.63 -10.25
CA CYS A 11 1.15 -106.91 -9.22
C CYS A 11 2.32 -106.07 -9.78
N ILE A 12 2.90 -106.43 -10.93
CA ILE A 12 4.05 -105.69 -11.50
C ILE A 12 3.59 -104.39 -12.20
N LEU A 13 2.33 -104.32 -12.64
CA LEU A 13 1.78 -103.11 -13.30
C LEU A 13 1.34 -102.01 -12.32
N PHE A 14 1.20 -102.30 -11.02
CA PHE A 14 0.78 -101.32 -10.01
C PHE A 14 1.91 -100.85 -9.07
N ALA A 15 3.15 -101.29 -9.28
CA ALA A 15 4.28 -100.97 -8.40
C ALA A 15 5.03 -99.67 -8.74
N ASN A 16 4.66 -98.94 -9.80
CA ASN A 16 5.25 -97.63 -10.10
C ASN A 16 4.32 -96.51 -9.60
N GLY A 17 4.13 -96.47 -8.28
CA GLY A 17 3.51 -95.34 -7.59
C GLY A 17 4.48 -94.17 -7.50
N ASN A 18 4.45 -93.32 -8.52
CA ASN A 18 4.62 -91.87 -8.45
C ASN A 18 5.71 -91.32 -7.51
N GLU A 19 6.97 -91.36 -7.93
CA GLU A 19 7.97 -90.40 -7.45
C GLU A 19 7.71 -89.07 -8.18
N ASN A 20 7.19 -88.09 -7.47
CA ASN A 20 6.91 -86.75 -8.01
C ASN A 20 7.97 -85.76 -7.44
N PRO A 21 9.09 -85.49 -8.13
CA PRO A 21 10.11 -84.55 -7.67
C PRO A 21 9.83 -83.08 -8.07
N SER A 22 8.65 -82.76 -8.59
CA SER A 22 8.33 -81.46 -9.20
C SER A 22 7.90 -80.36 -8.22
N ASN A 23 7.26 -80.69 -7.09
CA ASN A 23 6.66 -79.67 -6.20
C ASN A 23 7.66 -78.90 -5.32
N VAL A 24 8.88 -79.42 -5.10
CA VAL A 24 9.90 -78.76 -4.27
C VAL A 24 10.75 -77.78 -5.08
N ILE A 25 10.90 -78.02 -6.38
CA ILE A 25 11.68 -77.18 -7.30
C ILE A 25 10.90 -75.91 -7.70
N ASP A 26 9.57 -76.00 -7.84
CA ASP A 26 8.72 -74.85 -8.20
C ASP A 26 8.58 -73.80 -7.08
N CYS A 27 8.49 -74.22 -5.82
CA CYS A 27 8.39 -73.28 -4.69
C CYS A 27 9.64 -72.39 -4.58
N ASN A 28 10.83 -72.95 -4.78
CA ASN A 28 12.08 -72.20 -4.67
C ASN A 28 12.20 -71.10 -5.73
N ILE A 29 11.74 -71.38 -6.97
CA ILE A 29 11.73 -70.41 -8.06
C ILE A 29 10.75 -69.26 -7.75
N ILE A 30 9.55 -69.57 -7.24
CA ILE A 30 8.56 -68.55 -6.85
C ILE A 30 9.08 -67.68 -5.70
N PHE A 31 9.75 -68.27 -4.71
CA PHE A 31 10.34 -67.51 -3.60
C PHE A 31 11.46 -66.57 -4.07
N GLU A 32 12.38 -67.06 -4.90
CA GLU A 32 13.45 -66.21 -5.44
C GLU A 32 12.88 -65.12 -6.37
N GLN A 33 11.81 -65.40 -7.13
CA GLN A 33 11.11 -64.39 -7.93
C GLN A 33 10.49 -63.31 -7.04
N ARG A 34 9.74 -63.66 -5.99
CA ARG A 34 9.13 -62.69 -5.07
C ARG A 34 10.16 -61.88 -4.30
N LYS A 35 11.26 -62.52 -3.90
CA LYS A 35 12.41 -61.83 -3.29
C LYS A 35 13.01 -60.80 -4.24
N SER A 36 13.19 -61.15 -5.52
CA SER A 36 13.68 -60.21 -6.53
C SER A 36 12.70 -59.05 -6.79
N GLU A 37 11.39 -59.33 -6.79
CA GLU A 37 10.33 -58.32 -6.92
C GLU A 37 10.34 -57.34 -5.74
N LEU A 38 10.41 -57.85 -4.50
CA LEU A 38 10.49 -57.04 -3.29
C LEU A 38 11.76 -56.17 -3.26
N ILE A 39 12.91 -56.69 -3.71
CA ILE A 39 14.15 -55.92 -3.82
C ILE A 39 13.99 -54.76 -4.83
N ASN A 40 13.31 -55.01 -5.96
CA ASN A 40 13.07 -53.97 -6.96
C ASN A 40 12.12 -52.89 -6.42
N GLN A 41 11.04 -53.27 -5.75
CA GLN A 41 10.11 -52.32 -5.10
C GLN A 41 10.80 -51.51 -4.01
N LEU A 42 11.66 -52.13 -3.20
CA LEU A 42 12.44 -51.43 -2.17
C LEU A 42 13.37 -50.38 -2.80
N ARG A 43 14.02 -50.72 -3.92
CA ARG A 43 14.87 -49.79 -4.65
C ARG A 43 14.09 -48.57 -5.16
N GLU A 44 12.89 -48.80 -5.71
CA GLU A 44 12.02 -47.73 -6.19
C GLU A 44 11.55 -46.82 -5.04
N ILE A 45 11.16 -47.40 -3.89
CA ILE A 45 10.78 -46.64 -2.69
C ILE A 45 11.95 -45.80 -2.18
N GLU A 46 13.16 -46.35 -2.16
CA GLU A 46 14.36 -45.59 -1.76
C GLU A 46 14.64 -44.41 -2.71
N GLU A 47 14.46 -44.61 -4.01
CA GLU A 47 14.61 -43.54 -5.01
C GLU A 47 13.55 -42.45 -4.80
N GLN A 48 12.28 -42.83 -4.66
CA GLN A 48 11.18 -41.89 -4.37
C GLN A 48 11.43 -41.12 -3.07
N LYS A 49 11.93 -41.78 -2.02
CA LYS A 49 12.26 -41.14 -0.74
C LYS A 49 13.39 -40.13 -0.88
N ARG A 50 14.41 -40.43 -1.69
CA ARG A 50 15.51 -39.49 -1.98
C ARG A 50 14.98 -38.27 -2.70
N LEU A 51 14.19 -38.47 -3.76
CA LEU A 51 13.56 -37.37 -4.52
C LEU A 51 12.68 -36.50 -3.62
N MET A 52 11.82 -37.11 -2.81
CA MET A 52 10.95 -36.41 -1.86
C MET A 52 11.76 -35.58 -0.87
N THR A 53 12.85 -36.15 -0.32
CA THR A 53 13.73 -35.45 0.63
C THR A 53 14.42 -34.26 -0.04
N THR A 54 14.89 -34.42 -1.27
CA THR A 54 15.48 -33.33 -2.04
C THR A 54 14.47 -32.21 -2.31
N LEU A 55 13.26 -32.54 -2.73
CA LEU A 55 12.20 -31.57 -2.98
C LEU A 55 11.81 -30.83 -1.69
N TYR A 56 11.66 -31.55 -0.58
CA TYR A 56 11.36 -30.95 0.73
C TYR A 56 12.45 -29.96 1.15
N ASN A 57 13.73 -30.34 1.04
CA ASN A 57 14.85 -29.46 1.39
C ASN A 57 14.92 -28.23 0.48
N GLN A 58 14.67 -28.39 -0.82
CA GLN A 58 14.60 -27.28 -1.76
C GLN A 58 13.44 -26.32 -1.44
N GLN A 59 12.28 -26.88 -1.11
CA GLN A 59 11.11 -26.10 -0.71
C GLN A 59 11.37 -25.32 0.57
N GLN A 60 11.98 -25.96 1.57
CA GLN A 60 12.35 -25.31 2.83
C GLN A 60 13.33 -24.17 2.57
N ALA A 61 14.41 -24.41 1.82
CA ALA A 61 15.36 -23.36 1.47
C ALA A 61 14.72 -22.20 0.67
N GLN A 62 13.74 -22.49 -0.18
CA GLN A 62 12.99 -21.45 -0.89
C GLN A 62 12.09 -20.64 0.05
N ASN A 63 11.42 -21.30 0.99
CA ASN A 63 10.59 -20.65 1.99
C ASN A 63 11.43 -19.76 2.92
N ASP A 64 12.60 -20.24 3.36
CA ASP A 64 13.53 -19.49 4.20
C ASP A 64 14.02 -18.22 3.47
N LYS A 65 14.35 -18.33 2.17
CA LYS A 65 14.70 -17.17 1.34
C LYS A 65 13.57 -16.15 1.24
N LYS A 66 12.33 -16.62 1.03
CA LYS A 66 11.15 -15.74 0.98
C LYS A 66 10.89 -15.06 2.33
N LEU A 67 11.09 -15.77 3.43
CA LEU A 67 10.94 -15.22 4.77
C LEU A 67 11.94 -14.10 5.01
N GLN A 68 13.21 -14.32 4.68
CA GLN A 68 14.25 -13.28 4.77
C GLN A 68 13.95 -12.07 3.87
N GLU A 69 13.46 -12.30 2.64
CA GLU A 69 13.08 -11.21 1.74
C GLU A 69 11.89 -10.41 2.29
N LEU A 70 10.91 -11.09 2.91
CA LEU A 70 9.77 -10.45 3.55
C LEU A 70 10.20 -9.62 4.76
N GLU A 71 11.07 -10.14 5.63
CA GLU A 71 11.60 -9.40 6.79
C GLU A 71 12.33 -8.11 6.35
N LEU A 72 13.15 -8.18 5.29
CA LEU A 72 13.82 -7.01 4.73
C LEU A 72 12.82 -5.99 4.15
N LYS A 73 11.77 -6.47 3.50
CA LYS A 73 10.70 -5.60 2.98
C LYS A 73 9.91 -4.94 4.10
N GLU A 74 9.58 -5.68 5.16
CA GLU A 74 8.89 -5.16 6.33
C GLU A 74 9.70 -4.05 7.01
N GLN A 75 10.99 -4.28 7.25
CA GLN A 75 11.89 -3.27 7.80
C GLN A 75 11.97 -2.01 6.92
N LYS A 76 12.04 -2.19 5.59
CA LYS A 76 12.04 -1.08 4.64
C LYS A 76 10.72 -0.30 4.68
N VAL A 77 9.59 -1.00 4.72
CA VAL A 77 8.26 -0.37 4.82
C VAL A 77 8.12 0.40 6.11
N GLU A 78 8.56 -0.16 7.24
CA GLU A 78 8.52 0.52 8.54
C GLU A 78 9.38 1.80 8.54
N SER A 79 10.60 1.72 7.98
CA SER A 79 11.48 2.88 7.83
C SER A 79 10.85 3.97 6.95
N LEU A 80 10.26 3.60 5.82
CA LEU A 80 9.61 4.55 4.91
C LEU A 80 8.36 5.17 5.55
N LEU A 81 7.59 4.39 6.30
CA LEU A 81 6.39 4.88 6.98
C LEU A 81 6.75 5.92 8.05
N LYS A 82 7.86 5.71 8.76
CA LYS A 82 8.39 6.70 9.69
C LYS A 82 8.82 7.98 8.97
N GLU A 83 9.60 7.86 7.88
CA GLU A 83 10.05 9.02 7.10
C GLU A 83 8.88 9.83 6.53
N VAL A 84 7.85 9.16 6.00
CA VAL A 84 6.64 9.81 5.50
C VAL A 84 5.93 10.55 6.62
N LYS A 85 5.75 9.93 7.79
CA LYS A 85 5.09 10.56 8.93
C LYS A 85 5.83 11.80 9.43
N ASP A 86 7.16 11.73 9.49
CA ASP A 86 8.01 12.86 9.89
C ASP A 86 7.91 14.01 8.89
N LYS A 87 7.99 13.72 7.58
CA LYS A 87 7.81 14.73 6.51
C LYS A 87 6.41 15.34 6.50
N GLU A 88 5.37 14.54 6.72
CA GLU A 88 4.01 15.06 6.81
C GLU A 88 3.86 16.04 7.98
N GLN A 89 4.50 15.76 9.12
CA GLN A 89 4.47 16.67 10.26
C GLN A 89 5.22 17.96 9.94
N GLU A 90 6.41 17.87 9.35
CA GLU A 90 7.19 19.03 8.91
C GLU A 90 6.40 19.90 7.93
N ILE A 91 5.74 19.29 6.94
CA ILE A 91 4.90 20.01 5.97
C ILE A 91 3.73 20.71 6.68
N ARG A 92 3.05 20.04 7.62
CA ARG A 92 1.96 20.66 8.40
C ARG A 92 2.45 21.88 9.18
N ASP A 93 3.61 21.76 9.82
CA ASP A 93 4.19 22.85 10.60
C ASP A 93 4.61 24.02 9.71
N LEU A 94 5.19 23.75 8.54
CA LEU A 94 5.54 24.77 7.54
C LEU A 94 4.29 25.47 6.97
N ILE A 95 3.21 24.74 6.68
CA ILE A 95 1.95 25.33 6.22
C ILE A 95 1.41 26.28 7.29
N LYS A 96 1.37 25.84 8.55
CA LYS A 96 0.89 26.67 9.66
C LYS A 96 1.74 27.94 9.83
N GLN A 97 3.07 27.82 9.77
CA GLN A 97 3.96 28.98 9.83
C GLN A 97 3.72 29.95 8.66
N ASN A 98 3.52 29.43 7.45
CA ASN A 98 3.23 30.26 6.28
C ASN A 98 1.89 30.98 6.41
N GLU A 99 0.85 30.31 6.91
CA GLU A 99 -0.46 30.93 7.19
C GLU A 99 -0.35 32.04 8.23
N GLU A 100 0.39 31.83 9.32
CA GLU A 100 0.66 32.84 10.34
C GLU A 100 1.44 34.03 9.77
N ILE A 101 2.46 33.78 8.95
CA ILE A 101 3.24 34.84 8.27
C ILE A 101 2.35 35.62 7.30
N LEU A 102 1.52 34.95 6.50
CA LEU A 102 0.58 35.58 5.58
C LEU A 102 -0.41 36.48 6.31
N ALA A 103 -1.01 35.99 7.40
CA ALA A 103 -1.92 36.76 8.23
C ALA A 103 -1.21 38.00 8.81
N ASN A 104 0.01 37.84 9.32
CA ASN A 104 0.80 38.95 9.83
C ASN A 104 1.16 39.98 8.74
N ILE A 105 1.55 39.55 7.54
CA ILE A 105 1.86 40.44 6.42
C ILE A 105 0.61 41.22 5.99
N GLN A 106 -0.54 40.56 5.87
CA GLN A 106 -1.81 41.21 5.51
C GLN A 106 -2.23 42.24 6.55
N ASN A 107 -2.14 41.90 7.84
CA ASN A 107 -2.47 42.81 8.94
C ASN A 107 -1.50 44.01 9.00
N VAL A 108 -0.19 43.79 8.93
CA VAL A 108 0.81 44.87 9.00
C VAL A 108 0.74 45.79 7.79
N ASN A 109 0.54 45.24 6.59
CA ASN A 109 0.44 46.07 5.39
C ASN A 109 -0.86 46.87 5.38
N SER A 110 -2.00 46.26 5.69
CA SER A 110 -3.28 46.99 5.77
C SER A 110 -3.24 48.09 6.82
N GLU A 111 -2.72 47.82 8.02
CA GLU A 111 -2.60 48.81 9.09
C GLU A 111 -1.67 49.97 8.69
N LYS A 112 -0.49 49.68 8.14
CA LYS A 112 0.47 50.71 7.73
C LYS A 112 -0.05 51.57 6.58
N ILE A 113 -0.74 50.97 5.61
CA ILE A 113 -1.35 51.70 4.49
C ILE A 113 -2.50 52.57 5.03
N SER A 114 -3.39 52.02 5.85
CA SER A 114 -4.47 52.77 6.53
C SER A 114 -3.95 53.97 7.30
N GLN A 115 -2.91 53.78 8.10
CA GLN A 115 -2.31 54.83 8.92
C GLN A 115 -1.67 55.92 8.06
N THR A 116 -1.01 55.54 6.95
CA THR A 116 -0.40 56.49 6.01
C THR A 116 -1.46 57.39 5.37
N TYR A 117 -2.58 56.81 4.91
CA TYR A 117 -3.66 57.58 4.28
C TYR A 117 -4.51 58.36 5.30
N SER A 118 -4.67 57.86 6.53
CA SER A 118 -5.35 58.59 7.61
C SER A 118 -4.58 59.82 8.08
N GLN A 119 -3.24 59.81 7.99
CA GLN A 119 -2.39 60.96 8.29
C GLN A 119 -2.27 61.94 7.11
N MET A 120 -2.63 61.52 5.91
CA MET A 120 -2.63 62.37 4.72
C MET A 120 -3.83 63.33 4.77
N ARG A 121 -3.67 64.55 4.21
CA ARG A 121 -4.80 65.48 4.09
C ARG A 121 -5.92 64.85 3.26
N ASP A 122 -7.15 64.87 3.78
CA ASP A 122 -8.33 64.25 3.16
C ASP A 122 -8.49 64.63 1.67
N SER A 123 -8.23 65.90 1.33
CA SER A 123 -8.34 66.42 -0.04
C SER A 123 -7.32 65.85 -1.03
N LYS A 124 -6.22 65.27 -0.55
CA LYS A 124 -5.23 64.57 -1.38
C LYS A 124 -5.42 63.07 -1.35
N ALA A 125 -5.84 62.51 -0.22
CA ALA A 125 -6.06 61.07 -0.08
C ALA A 125 -7.31 60.59 -0.84
N ALA A 126 -8.41 61.35 -0.80
CA ALA A 126 -9.66 60.97 -1.47
C ALA A 126 -9.52 60.70 -2.98
N PRO A 127 -8.90 61.57 -3.80
CA PRO A 127 -8.73 61.29 -5.23
C PRO A 127 -7.77 60.12 -5.51
N ILE A 128 -6.83 59.81 -4.61
CA ILE A 128 -5.95 58.64 -4.77
C ILE A 128 -6.74 57.35 -4.53
N ILE A 129 -7.51 57.30 -3.43
CA ILE A 129 -8.33 56.13 -3.06
C ILE A 129 -9.46 55.91 -4.08
N GLU A 130 -10.04 56.99 -4.61
CA GLU A 130 -11.09 56.92 -5.63
C GLU A 130 -10.65 56.23 -6.93
N ASN A 131 -9.38 56.40 -7.30
CA ASN A 131 -8.76 55.80 -8.48
C ASN A 131 -8.22 54.37 -8.25
N MET A 132 -8.28 53.84 -7.02
CA MET A 132 -7.95 52.44 -6.76
C MET A 132 -9.05 51.49 -7.27
N PRO A 133 -8.73 50.20 -7.46
CA PRO A 133 -9.72 49.15 -7.58
C PRO A 133 -10.76 49.22 -6.46
N LEU A 134 -12.02 48.92 -6.78
CA LEU A 134 -13.14 49.13 -5.84
C LEU A 134 -12.93 48.31 -4.55
N LYS A 135 -12.46 47.07 -4.69
CA LYS A 135 -12.10 46.19 -3.59
C LYS A 135 -11.01 46.78 -2.68
N ASP A 136 -9.86 47.15 -3.25
CA ASP A 136 -8.72 47.68 -2.49
C ASP A 136 -9.08 48.98 -1.74
N ALA A 137 -9.88 49.85 -2.39
CA ALA A 137 -10.39 51.06 -1.77
C ALA A 137 -11.33 50.75 -0.59
N ALA A 138 -12.19 49.73 -0.70
CA ALA A 138 -13.07 49.29 0.38
C ALA A 138 -12.29 48.67 1.54
N GLU A 139 -11.29 47.82 1.28
CA GLU A 139 -10.39 47.26 2.30
C GLU A 139 -9.67 48.37 3.07
N LEU A 140 -9.09 49.33 2.34
CA LEU A 140 -8.38 50.45 2.93
C LEU A 140 -9.32 51.32 3.78
N LEU A 141 -10.49 51.69 3.26
CA LEU A 141 -11.47 52.46 4.02
C LEU A 141 -11.97 51.72 5.25
N TYR A 142 -12.23 50.41 5.16
CA TYR A 142 -12.68 49.57 6.27
C TYR A 142 -11.66 49.54 7.42
N SER A 143 -10.37 49.59 7.09
CA SER A 143 -9.27 49.62 8.06
C SER A 143 -9.02 51.01 8.69
N MET A 144 -9.75 52.06 8.31
CA MET A 144 -9.63 53.42 8.86
C MET A 144 -10.61 53.68 10.01
N GLN A 145 -10.34 54.71 10.82
CA GLN A 145 -11.31 55.20 11.80
C GLN A 145 -12.52 55.81 11.07
N ALA A 146 -13.73 55.60 11.60
CA ALA A 146 -14.98 56.08 11.01
C ALA A 146 -14.99 57.59 10.69
N LYS A 147 -14.29 58.39 11.51
CA LYS A 147 -14.14 59.83 11.30
C LYS A 147 -13.37 60.15 10.02
N ASP A 148 -12.24 59.48 9.78
CA ASP A 148 -11.38 59.78 8.62
C ASP A 148 -11.97 59.15 7.35
N MET A 149 -12.56 57.96 7.47
CA MET A 149 -13.37 57.35 6.41
C MET A 149 -14.48 58.30 5.92
N GLY A 150 -15.25 58.88 6.84
CA GLY A 150 -16.32 59.83 6.50
C GLY A 150 -15.81 61.09 5.79
N LYS A 151 -14.66 61.63 6.22
CA LYS A 151 -14.04 62.78 5.55
C LYS A 151 -13.56 62.42 4.14
N ILE A 152 -12.94 61.25 3.97
CA ILE A 152 -12.48 60.78 2.66
C ILE A 152 -13.66 60.58 1.71
N LEU A 153 -14.70 59.86 2.13
CA LEU A 153 -15.92 59.65 1.34
C LEU A 153 -16.58 60.97 0.93
N SER A 154 -16.57 61.98 1.81
CA SER A 154 -17.12 63.31 1.52
C SER A 154 -16.36 64.12 0.45
N LYS A 155 -15.15 63.68 0.09
CA LYS A 155 -14.26 64.34 -0.88
C LYS A 155 -14.09 63.56 -2.19
N MET A 156 -14.80 62.45 -2.36
CA MET A 156 -14.86 61.66 -3.60
C MET A 156 -16.03 62.07 -4.49
N THR A 157 -16.11 61.52 -5.71
CA THR A 157 -17.35 61.66 -6.50
C THR A 157 -18.52 60.93 -5.84
N PRO A 158 -19.76 61.46 -5.94
CA PRO A 158 -20.95 60.83 -5.35
C PRO A 158 -21.17 59.39 -5.80
N GLN A 159 -20.88 59.09 -7.07
CA GLN A 159 -21.04 57.76 -7.65
C GLN A 159 -20.05 56.76 -7.05
N ARG A 160 -18.79 57.16 -6.88
CA ARG A 160 -17.77 56.29 -6.28
C ARG A 160 -18.04 56.07 -4.80
N ALA A 161 -18.39 57.13 -4.07
CA ALA A 161 -18.74 57.05 -2.66
C ALA A 161 -19.94 56.13 -2.41
N ALA A 162 -20.97 56.17 -3.26
CA ALA A 162 -22.13 55.29 -3.16
C ALA A 162 -21.76 53.81 -3.34
N LYS A 163 -20.96 53.47 -4.37
CA LYS A 163 -20.49 52.10 -4.61
C LYS A 163 -19.64 51.57 -3.47
N LEU A 164 -18.69 52.38 -2.97
CA LEU A 164 -17.86 52.01 -1.83
C LEU A 164 -18.70 51.83 -0.55
N THR A 165 -19.68 52.69 -0.31
CA THR A 165 -20.59 52.56 0.85
C THR A 165 -21.42 51.28 0.77
N GLU A 166 -21.89 50.91 -0.42
CA GLU A 166 -22.61 49.65 -0.63
C GLU A 166 -21.72 48.43 -0.36
N MET A 167 -20.48 48.44 -0.86
CA MET A 167 -19.51 47.38 -0.61
C MET A 167 -19.12 47.29 0.88
N LEU A 168 -18.90 48.43 1.55
CA LEU A 168 -18.61 48.49 2.98
C LEU A 168 -19.77 47.96 3.84
N ARG A 169 -21.03 48.13 3.39
CA ARG A 169 -22.21 47.56 4.04
C ARG A 169 -22.23 46.03 4.00
N LEU A 170 -21.73 45.43 2.92
CA LEU A 170 -21.68 43.97 2.76
C LEU A 170 -20.57 43.34 3.63
N GLY A 171 -19.50 44.09 3.90
CA GLY A 171 -18.39 43.68 4.76
C GLY A 171 -17.38 42.75 4.06
N PRO A 172 -16.23 42.45 4.71
CA PRO A 172 -15.20 41.58 4.14
C PRO A 172 -15.64 40.09 4.07
N PRO A 173 -15.11 39.29 3.12
CA PRO A 173 -14.18 39.68 2.05
C PRO A 173 -14.89 40.51 0.98
N PHE A 174 -14.28 41.62 0.59
CA PHE A 174 -14.82 42.44 -0.50
C PHE A 174 -14.48 41.77 -1.83
N GLU A 175 -15.50 41.53 -2.64
CA GLU A 175 -15.36 40.93 -3.97
C GLU A 175 -15.59 41.99 -5.04
N ASP A 176 -14.93 41.85 -6.19
CA ASP A 176 -15.18 42.75 -7.31
C ASP A 176 -16.62 42.54 -7.80
N LEU A 177 -17.47 43.55 -7.62
CA LEU A 177 -18.80 43.59 -8.21
C LEU A 177 -18.62 43.84 -9.72
N GLU A 178 -18.73 42.78 -10.52
CA GLU A 178 -18.78 42.85 -12.00
C GLU A 178 -19.90 43.80 -12.48
#